data_AF-A0A1H5N4A5-F1
#
_entry.id   AF-A0A1H5N4A5-F1
#
_cell.length_a   1.000
_cell.length_b   1.000
_cell.length_c   1.000
_cell.angle_alpha   90.00
_cell.angle_beta   90.00
_cell.angle_gamma   90.00
#
_symmetry.space_group_name_H-M   'P 1'
#
loop_
_entity.id
_entity.type
_entity.pdbx_description
1 polymer ?
#
loop_
_entity_poly.entity_id
_entity_poly.type
_entity_poly.pdbx_seq_one_letter_code
_entity_poly.pdbx_strand_id
1 'polypeptide(L)'
;MVKKEAIKLINNTIEVDELNTKNTTFASVSVSGTRAAWWMNIKRPNFKKEWNIILVEQDEVMWLKIPANTFINPDQYFRIWESKNAADLLISSDPQDRYLTDISTGGTGVDFKPFVVQKVTIPEEMKADKKTPKSSYSKPELISFTSVPNLDTDLQKQRIIKQDQTNITYKKLFEGHLKGADIIKLQDPWIRLPYQFSNLLEFCVMLGNSNESGKTINLKVVSWNSKDFQSQSIESFEEIAAVVQEMGINLTYTLERHHDRYIEANNGFKIILGRGLDIFEKREGRFCIGDVDQRWRKCKPCEITYLKRNLKLFI
;
A
#
# COMPACT_ATOMS: atom_id res chain seq x y z
N MET A 1 -3.33 -7.43 -14.93
CA MET A 1 -3.68 -6.53 -16.04
C MET A 1 -3.90 -5.13 -15.50
N VAL A 2 -3.24 -4.14 -16.08
CA VAL A 2 -3.43 -2.71 -15.76
C VAL A 2 -4.40 -2.05 -16.74
N LYS A 3 -4.92 -0.86 -16.39
CA LYS A 3 -5.93 -0.13 -17.19
C LYS A 3 -5.58 0.02 -18.68
N LYS A 4 -4.33 0.37 -19.01
CA LYS A 4 -3.89 0.57 -20.41
C LYS A 4 -3.93 -0.73 -21.21
N GLU A 5 -3.60 -1.87 -20.60
CA GLU A 5 -3.64 -3.17 -21.25
C GLU A 5 -5.08 -3.60 -21.52
N ALA A 6 -5.97 -3.44 -20.54
CA ALA A 6 -7.36 -3.80 -20.67
C ALA A 6 -8.08 -2.97 -21.76
N ILE A 7 -7.78 -1.67 -21.83
CA ILE A 7 -8.26 -0.79 -22.91
C ILE A 7 -7.79 -1.30 -24.27
N LYS A 8 -6.49 -1.55 -24.43
CA LYS A 8 -5.93 -2.07 -25.69
C LYS A 8 -6.56 -3.40 -26.08
N LEU A 9 -6.71 -4.31 -25.12
CA LEU A 9 -7.30 -5.62 -25.35
C LEU A 9 -8.73 -5.50 -25.89
N ILE A 10 -9.56 -4.65 -25.28
CA ILE A 10 -10.94 -4.43 -25.74
C ILE A 10 -10.96 -3.74 -27.10
N ASN A 11 -10.24 -2.62 -27.28
CA ASN A 11 -10.20 -1.90 -28.56
C ASN A 11 -9.75 -2.80 -29.71
N ASN A 12 -8.73 -3.63 -29.49
CA ASN A 12 -8.28 -4.59 -30.49
C ASN A 12 -9.35 -5.65 -30.78
N THR A 13 -10.10 -6.10 -29.77
CA THR A 13 -11.16 -7.10 -29.93
C THR A 13 -12.35 -6.57 -30.73
N ILE A 14 -12.70 -5.29 -30.52
CA ILE A 14 -13.80 -4.63 -31.23
C ILE A 14 -13.35 -3.96 -32.54
N GLU A 15 -12.05 -4.00 -32.86
CA GLU A 15 -11.42 -3.34 -34.01
C GLU A 15 -11.70 -1.83 -34.11
N VAL A 16 -11.89 -1.16 -32.97
CA VAL A 16 -12.21 0.27 -32.88
C VAL A 16 -11.49 0.90 -31.68
N ASP A 17 -10.87 2.08 -31.88
CA ASP A 17 -10.23 2.88 -30.82
C ASP A 17 -11.25 3.71 -30.00
N GLU A 18 -12.25 3.05 -29.44
CA GLU A 18 -13.33 3.71 -28.69
C GLU A 18 -12.90 4.07 -27.26
N LEU A 19 -12.10 3.22 -26.62
CA LEU A 19 -11.69 3.38 -25.21
C LEU A 19 -10.32 4.03 -25.07
N ASN A 20 -10.17 4.90 -24.08
CA ASN A 20 -8.92 5.54 -23.70
C ASN A 20 -8.85 5.85 -22.20
N THR A 21 -7.70 6.31 -21.72
CA THR A 21 -7.47 6.54 -20.28
C THR A 21 -8.37 7.62 -19.67
N LYS A 22 -8.90 8.55 -20.48
CA LYS A 22 -9.73 9.67 -20.04
C LYS A 22 -11.22 9.32 -19.99
N ASN A 23 -11.73 8.52 -20.93
CA ASN A 23 -13.15 8.16 -21.00
C ASN A 23 -13.50 6.84 -20.31
N THR A 24 -12.51 6.08 -19.85
CA THR A 24 -12.70 4.75 -19.25
C THR A 24 -12.50 4.78 -17.74
N THR A 25 -13.42 4.18 -16.99
CA THR A 25 -13.23 3.82 -15.57
C THR A 25 -12.80 2.36 -15.49
N PHE A 26 -11.92 2.03 -14.55
CA PHE A 26 -11.32 0.70 -14.47
C PHE A 26 -11.37 0.18 -13.05
N ALA A 27 -11.76 -1.08 -12.89
CA ALA A 27 -11.66 -1.79 -11.62
C ALA A 27 -11.26 -3.24 -11.86
N SER A 28 -10.43 -3.78 -10.96
CA SER A 28 -10.14 -5.22 -10.90
C SER A 28 -10.77 -5.80 -9.64
N VAL A 29 -11.17 -7.07 -9.70
CA VAL A 29 -11.76 -7.76 -8.55
C VAL A 29 -10.89 -7.56 -7.30
N SER A 30 -11.52 -7.12 -6.22
CA SER A 30 -10.93 -6.98 -4.90
C SER A 30 -11.66 -7.92 -3.94
N VAL A 31 -10.91 -8.69 -3.15
CA VAL A 31 -11.49 -9.61 -2.16
C VAL A 31 -11.34 -8.99 -0.78
N SER A 32 -12.47 -8.82 -0.09
CA SER A 32 -12.53 -8.36 1.30
C SER A 32 -13.37 -9.33 2.12
N GLY A 33 -12.70 -10.15 2.94
CA GLY A 33 -13.36 -11.26 3.63
C GLY A 33 -13.76 -12.35 2.63
N THR A 34 -15.04 -12.76 2.65
CA THR A 34 -15.59 -13.77 1.70
C THR A 34 -16.16 -13.16 0.42
N ARG A 35 -16.18 -11.83 0.28
CA ARG A 35 -16.83 -11.16 -0.85
C ARG A 35 -15.79 -10.63 -1.83
N ALA A 36 -15.93 -11.03 -3.08
CA ALA A 36 -15.17 -10.52 -4.21
C ALA A 36 -16.03 -9.48 -4.96
N ALA A 37 -15.48 -8.29 -5.19
CA ALA A 37 -16.21 -7.20 -5.83
C ALA A 37 -15.28 -6.22 -6.54
N TRP A 38 -15.80 -5.56 -7.57
CA TRP A 38 -15.18 -4.38 -8.18
C TRP A 38 -15.66 -3.15 -7.43
N TRP A 39 -14.71 -2.40 -6.88
CA TRP A 39 -15.00 -1.14 -6.24
C TRP A 39 -14.53 0.03 -7.11
N MET A 40 -15.34 1.08 -7.20
CA MET A 40 -14.97 2.34 -7.83
C MET A 40 -15.82 3.50 -7.31
N ASN A 41 -15.39 4.73 -7.61
CA ASN A 41 -16.12 5.94 -7.29
C ASN A 41 -16.46 6.70 -8.58
N ILE A 42 -17.72 7.10 -8.75
CA ILE A 42 -18.15 7.89 -9.90
C ILE A 42 -18.56 9.29 -9.44
N LYS A 43 -17.85 10.32 -9.93
CA LYS A 43 -18.15 11.72 -9.61
C LYS A 43 -19.54 12.10 -10.10
N ARG A 44 -20.32 12.83 -9.29
CA ARG A 44 -21.69 13.26 -9.64
C ARG A 44 -21.80 13.91 -11.03
N PRO A 45 -20.87 14.79 -11.47
CA PRO A 45 -20.95 15.37 -12.81
C PRO A 45 -20.85 14.36 -13.97
N ASN A 46 -20.29 13.17 -13.73
CA ASN A 46 -20.11 12.16 -14.76
C ASN A 46 -21.40 11.38 -15.06
N PHE A 47 -22.43 11.43 -14.20
CA PHE A 47 -23.73 10.79 -14.45
C PHE A 47 -24.47 11.34 -15.68
N LYS A 48 -24.12 12.56 -16.10
CA LYS A 48 -24.64 13.21 -17.32
C LYS A 48 -23.89 12.81 -18.60
N LYS A 49 -22.88 11.95 -18.47
CA LYS A 49 -22.03 11.48 -19.57
C LYS A 49 -22.18 9.97 -19.72
N GLU A 50 -21.84 9.47 -20.89
CA GLU A 50 -21.69 8.04 -21.10
C GLU A 50 -20.56 7.49 -20.24
N TRP A 51 -20.76 6.30 -19.66
CA TRP A 51 -19.75 5.62 -18.88
C TRP A 51 -19.22 4.43 -19.65
N ASN A 52 -17.89 4.39 -19.78
CA ASN A 52 -17.19 3.19 -20.19
C ASN A 52 -16.50 2.62 -18.96
N ILE A 53 -16.96 1.46 -18.48
CA ILE A 53 -16.41 0.79 -17.31
C ILE A 53 -15.77 -0.51 -17.78
N ILE A 54 -14.50 -0.70 -17.43
CA ILE A 54 -13.79 -1.96 -17.61
C ILE A 54 -13.69 -2.66 -16.26
N LEU A 55 -14.23 -3.87 -16.19
CA LEU A 55 -14.16 -4.77 -15.05
C LEU A 55 -13.21 -5.92 -15.39
N VAL A 56 -12.20 -6.14 -14.55
CA VAL A 56 -11.19 -7.19 -14.77
C VAL A 56 -11.34 -8.28 -13.71
N GLU A 57 -11.47 -9.52 -14.17
CA GLU A 57 -11.39 -10.75 -13.39
C GLU A 57 -10.02 -11.42 -13.55
N GLN A 58 -9.90 -12.65 -13.05
CA GLN A 58 -8.69 -13.45 -13.21
C GLN A 58 -8.41 -13.77 -14.68
N ASP A 59 -9.44 -14.15 -15.43
CA ASP A 59 -9.32 -14.69 -16.79
C ASP A 59 -10.15 -13.94 -17.84
N GLU A 60 -10.96 -12.97 -17.43
CA GLU A 60 -11.88 -12.22 -18.30
C GLU A 60 -11.77 -10.72 -18.03
N VAL A 61 -11.95 -9.92 -19.09
CA VAL A 61 -12.20 -8.49 -19.04
C VAL A 61 -13.60 -8.23 -19.59
N MET A 62 -14.40 -7.48 -18.87
CA MET A 62 -15.72 -7.05 -19.31
C MET A 62 -15.73 -5.54 -19.53
N TRP A 63 -16.28 -5.11 -20.67
CA TRP A 63 -16.61 -3.72 -20.92
C TRP A 63 -18.11 -3.51 -20.73
N LEU A 64 -18.45 -2.55 -19.89
CA LEU A 64 -19.79 -2.06 -19.68
C LEU A 64 -19.90 -0.65 -20.27
N LYS A 65 -21.00 -0.40 -20.98
CA LYS A 65 -21.33 0.89 -21.57
C LYS A 65 -22.69 1.36 -21.05
N ILE A 66 -22.68 2.42 -20.23
CA ILE A 66 -23.89 2.99 -19.65
C ILE A 66 -24.18 4.32 -20.36
N PRO A 67 -25.34 4.48 -21.02
CA PRO A 67 -25.70 5.73 -21.68
C PRO A 67 -25.74 6.93 -20.71
N ALA A 68 -25.45 8.11 -21.24
CA ALA A 68 -25.59 9.35 -20.50
C ALA A 68 -27.01 9.51 -19.92
N ASN A 69 -27.11 10.02 -18.70
CA ASN A 69 -28.39 10.26 -18.02
C ASN A 69 -29.21 8.99 -17.72
N THR A 70 -28.61 7.79 -17.78
CA THR A 70 -29.28 6.56 -17.32
C THR A 70 -29.73 6.67 -15.86
N PHE A 71 -28.90 7.29 -15.01
CA PHE A 71 -29.21 7.55 -13.60
C PHE A 71 -29.26 9.06 -13.34
N ILE A 72 -30.35 9.72 -13.75
CA ILE A 72 -30.53 11.18 -13.68
C ILE A 72 -30.37 11.70 -12.24
N ASN A 73 -30.94 10.98 -11.27
CA ASN A 73 -30.87 11.29 -9.85
C ASN A 73 -30.05 10.22 -9.13
N PRO A 74 -28.71 10.30 -9.11
CA PRO A 74 -27.85 9.22 -8.65
C PRO A 74 -28.15 8.78 -7.21
N ASP A 75 -28.61 9.70 -6.37
CA ASP A 75 -28.95 9.49 -4.96
C ASP A 75 -30.14 8.53 -4.77
N GLN A 76 -30.96 8.34 -5.81
CA GLN A 76 -32.04 7.35 -5.80
C GLN A 76 -31.55 5.93 -6.08
N TYR A 77 -30.33 5.78 -6.61
CA TYR A 77 -29.81 4.49 -7.08
C TYR A 77 -28.60 4.03 -6.27
N PHE A 78 -27.70 4.95 -5.94
CA PHE A 78 -26.38 4.70 -5.38
C PHE A 78 -26.21 5.35 -4.01
N ARG A 79 -25.34 4.75 -3.19
CA ARG A 79 -24.85 5.41 -2.00
C ARG A 79 -23.95 6.59 -2.41
N ILE A 80 -24.29 7.77 -1.92
CA ILE A 80 -23.52 8.98 -2.21
C ILE A 80 -22.60 9.34 -1.05
N TRP A 81 -21.37 9.67 -1.39
CA TRP A 81 -20.40 10.25 -0.49
C TRP A 81 -20.35 11.77 -0.68
N GLU A 82 -21.12 12.48 0.15
CA GLU A 82 -21.32 13.93 0.04
C GLU A 82 -20.01 14.71 0.02
N SER A 83 -19.10 14.44 0.95
CA SER A 83 -17.83 15.18 1.04
C SER A 83 -16.89 14.95 -0.15
N LYS A 84 -17.10 13.90 -0.95
CA LYS A 84 -16.33 13.62 -2.17
C LYS A 84 -17.10 13.91 -3.46
N ASN A 85 -18.35 14.38 -3.34
CA ASN A 85 -19.27 14.65 -4.43
C ASN A 85 -19.35 13.49 -5.44
N ALA A 86 -19.58 12.28 -4.95
CA ALA A 86 -19.46 11.08 -5.76
C ALA A 86 -20.25 9.89 -5.23
N ALA A 87 -20.67 8.99 -6.13
CA ALA A 87 -21.29 7.72 -5.81
C ALA A 87 -20.23 6.63 -5.61
N ASP A 88 -20.39 5.83 -4.57
CA ASP A 88 -19.60 4.61 -4.39
C ASP A 88 -20.31 3.46 -5.10
N LEU A 89 -19.56 2.72 -5.92
CA LEU A 89 -20.01 1.51 -6.58
C LEU A 89 -19.20 0.35 -6.05
N LEU A 90 -19.88 -0.69 -5.56
CA LEU A 90 -19.29 -1.94 -5.13
C LEU A 90 -20.04 -3.05 -5.86
N ILE A 91 -19.58 -3.41 -7.06
CA ILE A 91 -20.25 -4.39 -7.91
C ILE A 91 -19.76 -5.78 -7.54
N SER A 92 -20.67 -6.69 -7.15
CA SER A 92 -20.29 -8.07 -6.80
C SER A 92 -19.70 -8.79 -8.01
N SER A 93 -18.55 -9.45 -7.80
CA SER A 93 -17.94 -10.37 -8.76
C SER A 93 -18.18 -11.83 -8.38
N ASP A 94 -19.08 -12.11 -7.43
CA ASP A 94 -19.46 -13.47 -7.04
C ASP A 94 -20.56 -14.00 -7.98
N PRO A 95 -20.29 -15.04 -8.80
CA PRO A 95 -21.28 -15.61 -9.70
C PRO A 95 -22.51 -16.19 -8.98
N GLN A 96 -22.39 -16.51 -7.69
CA GLN A 96 -23.43 -17.12 -6.86
C GLN A 96 -24.16 -16.12 -5.95
N ASP A 97 -23.60 -14.93 -5.72
CA ASP A 97 -24.22 -13.85 -4.93
C ASP A 97 -24.22 -12.52 -5.70
N ARG A 98 -25.37 -12.23 -6.32
CA ARG A 98 -25.68 -10.91 -6.92
C ARG A 98 -24.61 -10.42 -7.90
N TYR A 99 -24.06 -11.32 -8.72
CA TYR A 99 -23.09 -11.01 -9.78
C TYR A 99 -23.50 -9.78 -10.60
N LEU A 100 -22.55 -8.89 -10.86
CA LEU A 100 -22.73 -7.62 -11.58
C LEU A 100 -23.78 -6.67 -10.97
N THR A 101 -24.11 -6.84 -9.69
CA THR A 101 -25.06 -5.97 -8.98
C THR A 101 -24.30 -5.09 -7.99
N ASP A 102 -24.68 -3.82 -7.85
CA ASP A 102 -24.15 -2.96 -6.78
C ASP A 102 -24.61 -3.46 -5.40
N ILE A 103 -23.66 -3.84 -4.56
CA ILE A 103 -23.89 -4.35 -3.20
C ILE A 103 -23.49 -3.33 -2.13
N SER A 104 -23.28 -2.07 -2.51
CA SER A 104 -22.99 -0.97 -1.58
C SER A 104 -24.11 -0.82 -0.55
N THR A 105 -23.75 -0.82 0.73
CA THR A 105 -24.71 -0.59 1.82
C THR A 105 -25.32 0.80 1.70
N GLY A 106 -26.64 0.88 1.48
CA GLY A 106 -27.37 2.14 1.26
C GLY A 106 -27.64 2.47 -0.22
N GLY A 107 -27.20 1.64 -1.16
CA GLY A 107 -27.67 1.67 -2.56
C GLY A 107 -28.93 0.82 -2.78
N THR A 108 -29.49 0.88 -3.99
CA THR A 108 -30.73 0.16 -4.35
C THR A 108 -30.50 -1.22 -4.97
N GLY A 109 -29.25 -1.60 -5.23
CA GLY A 109 -28.96 -2.89 -5.88
C GLY A 109 -29.05 -2.83 -7.40
N VAL A 110 -28.50 -1.79 -8.03
CA VAL A 110 -28.50 -1.65 -9.49
C VAL A 110 -27.84 -2.86 -10.15
N ASP A 111 -28.55 -3.52 -11.07
CA ASP A 111 -28.02 -4.61 -11.90
C ASP A 111 -27.33 -4.03 -13.13
N PHE A 112 -26.03 -4.33 -13.28
CA PHE A 112 -25.23 -3.87 -14.40
C PHE A 112 -25.13 -4.87 -15.56
N LYS A 113 -25.70 -6.08 -15.44
CA LYS A 113 -25.72 -7.07 -16.53
C LYS A 113 -26.24 -6.50 -17.86
N PRO A 114 -27.31 -5.69 -17.90
CA PRO A 114 -27.83 -5.14 -19.16
C PRO A 114 -26.87 -4.20 -19.89
N PHE A 115 -25.83 -3.69 -19.20
CA PHE A 115 -24.86 -2.75 -19.77
C PHE A 115 -23.58 -3.42 -20.25
N VAL A 116 -23.41 -4.74 -20.08
CA VAL A 116 -22.24 -5.47 -20.59
C VAL A 116 -22.30 -5.52 -22.10
N VAL A 117 -21.33 -4.89 -22.77
CA VAL A 117 -21.26 -4.83 -24.23
C VAL A 117 -20.24 -5.79 -24.80
N GLN A 118 -19.15 -6.07 -24.08
CA GLN A 118 -18.13 -7.01 -24.52
C GLN A 118 -17.52 -7.77 -23.36
N LYS A 119 -17.21 -9.04 -23.60
CA LYS A 119 -16.40 -9.89 -22.73
C LYS A 119 -15.20 -10.41 -23.52
N VAL A 120 -14.02 -10.34 -22.94
CA VAL A 120 -12.77 -10.76 -23.61
C VAL A 120 -11.99 -11.64 -22.66
N THR A 121 -11.69 -12.86 -23.10
CA THR A 121 -10.76 -13.74 -22.37
C THR A 121 -9.37 -13.13 -22.40
N ILE A 122 -8.73 -13.05 -21.23
CA ILE A 122 -7.36 -12.59 -21.10
C ILE A 122 -6.44 -13.67 -21.71
N PRO A 123 -5.62 -13.35 -22.72
CA PRO A 123 -4.67 -14.30 -23.27
C PRO A 123 -3.63 -14.75 -22.23
N GLU A 124 -3.20 -16.01 -22.27
CA GLU A 124 -2.24 -16.57 -21.31
C GLU A 124 -0.92 -15.80 -21.29
N GLU A 125 -0.46 -15.27 -22.43
CA GLU A 125 0.71 -14.41 -22.53
C GLU A 125 0.57 -13.10 -21.71
N MET A 126 -0.65 -12.56 -21.61
CA MET A 126 -0.94 -11.37 -20.79
C MET A 126 -1.14 -11.72 -19.31
N LYS A 127 -1.39 -13.00 -18.99
CA LYS A 127 -1.36 -13.51 -17.61
C LYS A 127 0.07 -13.81 -17.15
N ALA A 128 0.94 -14.18 -18.09
CA ALA A 128 2.35 -14.52 -17.86
C ALA A 128 3.25 -13.31 -17.56
N ASP A 129 2.79 -12.08 -17.84
CA ASP A 129 3.53 -10.83 -17.56
C ASP A 129 3.48 -10.40 -16.08
N LYS A 130 3.34 -11.38 -15.17
CA LYS A 130 3.68 -11.27 -13.73
C LYS A 130 5.13 -11.67 -13.44
N LYS A 131 6.01 -11.72 -14.44
CA LYS A 131 7.47 -11.71 -14.24
C LYS A 131 8.01 -10.32 -14.60
N THR A 132 8.28 -9.53 -13.56
CA THR A 132 9.19 -8.37 -13.46
C THR A 132 9.82 -7.84 -14.76
N PRO A 133 9.77 -6.52 -15.04
CA PRO A 133 10.54 -5.94 -16.12
C PRO A 133 12.04 -6.19 -15.92
N LYS A 134 12.70 -6.74 -16.95
CA LYS A 134 14.17 -6.76 -17.08
C LYS A 134 14.65 -5.31 -17.16
N SER A 135 15.11 -4.77 -16.04
CA SER A 135 16.04 -3.64 -16.02
C SER A 135 17.45 -4.20 -15.88
N SER A 136 18.32 -3.83 -16.80
CA SER A 136 19.74 -4.17 -16.84
C SER A 136 20.48 -3.52 -15.68
N TYR A 137 20.51 -4.17 -14.53
CA TYR A 137 21.45 -3.88 -13.45
C TYR A 137 22.00 -5.17 -12.87
N SER A 138 23.33 -5.22 -12.81
CA SER A 138 24.13 -6.30 -12.27
C SER A 138 23.72 -6.59 -10.83
N LYS A 139 23.25 -7.82 -10.60
CA LYS A 139 22.88 -8.41 -9.31
C LYS A 139 23.98 -8.20 -8.25
N PRO A 140 23.73 -7.48 -7.13
CA PRO A 140 24.38 -7.81 -5.87
C PRO A 140 23.69 -9.06 -5.31
N GLU A 141 24.46 -10.04 -4.85
CA GLU A 141 23.96 -11.27 -4.27
C GLU A 141 23.03 -11.00 -3.07
N LEU A 142 21.76 -11.38 -3.23
CA LEU A 142 20.81 -11.51 -2.12
C LEU A 142 21.23 -12.69 -1.24
N ILE A 143 21.78 -12.40 -0.07
CA ILE A 143 21.85 -13.36 1.03
C ILE A 143 20.41 -13.60 1.50
N SER A 144 19.89 -14.79 1.24
CA SER A 144 18.59 -15.23 1.72
C SER A 144 18.63 -15.44 3.23
N PHE A 145 17.77 -14.76 3.98
CA PHE A 145 17.40 -15.21 5.32
C PHE A 145 16.52 -16.45 5.16
N THR A 146 17.12 -17.63 5.22
CA THR A 146 16.37 -18.88 5.32
C THR A 146 15.63 -18.90 6.66
N SER A 147 14.36 -19.32 6.60
CA SER A 147 13.55 -19.64 7.76
C SER A 147 14.21 -20.79 8.54
N VAL A 148 14.79 -20.50 9.69
CA VAL A 148 15.23 -21.51 10.66
C VAL A 148 14.30 -21.43 11.89
N PRO A 149 13.69 -22.54 12.32
CA PRO A 149 12.96 -22.60 13.58
C PRO A 149 13.94 -22.69 14.76
N ASN A 150 13.50 -22.11 15.90
CA ASN A 150 14.13 -22.01 17.22
C ASN A 150 15.01 -20.76 17.49
N LEU A 151 14.50 -19.83 18.31
CA LEU A 151 15.20 -18.64 18.80
C LEU A 151 15.90 -18.93 20.14
N ASP A 152 17.22 -19.08 20.12
CA ASP A 152 18.05 -18.75 21.29
C ASP A 152 18.29 -17.24 21.29
N THR A 153 17.56 -16.51 22.14
CA THR A 153 17.64 -15.05 22.28
C THR A 153 18.40 -14.70 23.55
N ASP A 154 19.58 -14.10 23.42
CA ASP A 154 20.51 -13.93 24.55
C ASP A 154 20.31 -12.62 25.33
N LEU A 155 19.74 -11.60 24.68
CA LEU A 155 19.45 -10.29 25.28
C LEU A 155 18.06 -9.82 24.86
N GLN A 156 17.15 -9.77 25.84
CA GLN A 156 15.83 -9.17 25.71
C GLN A 156 15.78 -7.91 26.58
N LYS A 157 15.57 -6.76 25.93
CA LYS A 157 15.31 -5.48 26.61
C LYS A 157 13.95 -4.97 26.19
N GLN A 158 13.20 -4.38 27.10
CA GLN A 158 11.90 -3.80 26.82
C GLN A 158 11.89 -2.32 27.18
N ARG A 159 11.13 -1.55 26.41
CA ARG A 159 10.87 -0.14 26.66
C ARG A 159 9.37 0.12 26.57
N ILE A 160 8.82 0.58 27.68
CA ILE A 160 7.43 1.02 27.77
C ILE A 160 7.39 2.53 27.54
N ILE A 161 6.58 2.95 26.58
CA ILE A 161 6.27 4.35 26.28
C ILE A 161 4.88 4.64 26.85
N LYS A 162 4.78 5.65 27.71
CA LYS A 162 3.53 6.04 28.37
C LYS A 162 2.74 7.03 27.51
N GLN A 163 1.43 7.12 27.75
CA GLN A 163 0.57 8.15 27.16
C GLN A 163 1.16 9.54 27.42
N ASP A 164 1.17 10.37 26.39
CA ASP A 164 1.66 11.74 26.36
C ASP A 164 3.13 11.93 26.78
N GLN A 165 3.90 10.84 26.87
CA GLN A 165 5.32 10.92 27.15
C GLN A 165 6.04 11.69 26.03
N THR A 166 6.88 12.65 26.40
CA THR A 166 7.71 13.44 25.48
C THR A 166 9.17 12.99 25.52
N ASN A 167 10.02 13.65 24.73
CA ASN A 167 11.46 13.41 24.65
C ASN A 167 11.83 11.99 24.16
N ILE A 168 10.92 11.36 23.39
CA ILE A 168 11.12 10.10 22.67
C ILE A 168 11.38 10.42 21.20
N THR A 169 12.43 9.83 20.63
CA THR A 169 12.80 10.02 19.22
C THR A 169 13.22 8.69 18.61
N TYR A 170 13.11 8.54 17.29
CA TYR A 170 13.61 7.35 16.59
C TYR A 170 15.10 7.13 16.82
N LYS A 171 15.89 8.20 16.89
CA LYS A 171 17.30 8.14 17.26
C LYS A 171 17.50 7.43 18.60
N LYS A 172 16.81 7.87 19.66
CA LYS A 172 16.89 7.24 21.00
C LYS A 172 16.38 5.80 21.04
N LEU A 173 15.44 5.45 20.15
CA LEU A 173 14.84 4.12 20.12
C LEU A 173 15.68 3.12 19.32
N PHE A 174 16.29 3.55 18.21
CA PHE A 174 16.78 2.63 17.19
C PHE A 174 18.26 2.78 16.85
N GLU A 175 18.84 3.98 16.92
CA GLU A 175 20.21 4.25 16.44
C GLU A 175 21.23 3.25 17.01
N GLY A 176 21.29 3.11 18.33
CA GLY A 176 22.26 2.22 18.98
C GLY A 176 22.08 0.73 18.65
N HIS A 177 20.85 0.30 18.30
CA HIS A 177 20.56 -1.09 17.95
C HIS A 177 20.79 -1.36 16.45
N LEU A 178 20.69 -0.34 15.60
CA LEU A 178 20.88 -0.46 14.15
C LEU A 178 22.28 -0.03 13.70
N LYS A 179 23.13 0.44 14.62
CA LYS A 179 24.52 0.80 14.33
C LYS A 179 25.26 -0.37 13.66
N GLY A 180 25.92 -0.06 12.55
CA GLY A 180 26.68 -1.02 11.74
C GLY A 180 25.85 -1.96 10.86
N ALA A 181 24.52 -1.87 10.88
CA ALA A 181 23.68 -2.61 9.95
C ALA A 181 23.59 -1.89 8.59
N ASP A 182 23.79 -2.62 7.52
CA ASP A 182 23.62 -2.16 6.13
C ASP A 182 22.47 -2.89 5.41
N ILE A 183 21.85 -3.89 6.03
CA ILE A 183 20.62 -4.55 5.55
C ILE A 183 19.59 -4.52 6.66
N ILE A 184 18.50 -3.79 6.42
CA ILE A 184 17.44 -3.54 7.39
C ILE A 184 16.08 -3.86 6.74
N LYS A 185 15.25 -4.64 7.42
CA LYS A 185 13.86 -4.88 7.07
C LYS A 185 12.96 -4.20 8.09
N LEU A 186 12.09 -3.31 7.64
CA LEU A 186 11.00 -2.76 8.44
C LEU A 186 9.69 -3.41 7.98
N GLN A 187 9.02 -4.15 8.84
CA GLN A 187 7.65 -4.58 8.63
C GLN A 187 6.72 -3.73 9.49
N ASP A 188 5.89 -2.92 8.84
CA ASP A 188 4.86 -2.10 9.49
C ASP A 188 3.63 -2.00 8.55
N PRO A 189 2.54 -2.72 8.86
CA PRO A 189 1.43 -2.85 7.94
C PRO A 189 0.62 -1.57 7.77
N TRP A 190 0.86 -0.52 8.56
CA TRP A 190 0.02 0.67 8.57
C TRP A 190 0.73 1.91 8.05
N ILE A 191 1.77 1.81 7.21
CA ILE A 191 2.33 3.00 6.54
C ILE A 191 1.46 3.34 5.32
N ARG A 192 0.49 4.27 5.49
CA ARG A 192 -0.58 4.54 4.51
C ARG A 192 -1.02 6.00 4.41
N LEU A 193 -0.99 6.72 5.52
CA LEU A 193 -1.43 8.11 5.64
C LEU A 193 -0.22 9.05 5.55
N PRO A 194 -0.38 10.30 5.10
CA PRO A 194 0.73 11.22 4.90
C PRO A 194 1.66 11.36 6.10
N TYR A 195 1.13 11.45 7.32
CA TYR A 195 1.93 11.55 8.53
C TYR A 195 2.72 10.25 8.85
N GLN A 196 2.25 9.09 8.38
CA GLN A 196 2.96 7.81 8.54
C GLN A 196 4.11 7.71 7.55
N PHE A 197 3.95 8.25 6.34
CA PHE A 197 5.05 8.45 5.40
C PHE A 197 6.07 9.46 5.91
N SER A 198 5.64 10.55 6.57
CA SER A 198 6.57 11.46 7.26
C SER A 198 7.34 10.74 8.38
N ASN A 199 6.69 9.86 9.14
CA ASN A 199 7.34 9.02 10.13
C ASN A 199 8.37 8.07 9.50
N LEU A 200 8.07 7.48 8.33
CA LEU A 200 9.02 6.65 7.59
C LEU A 200 10.23 7.48 7.14
N LEU A 201 10.01 8.67 6.57
CA LEU A 201 11.07 9.56 6.14
C LEU A 201 11.99 9.95 7.32
N GLU A 202 11.42 10.30 8.47
CA GLU A 202 12.20 10.59 9.69
C GLU A 202 13.01 9.38 10.18
N PHE A 203 12.50 8.16 10.00
CA PHE A 203 13.25 6.94 10.28
C PHE A 203 14.43 6.76 9.30
N CYS A 204 14.22 6.99 8.00
CA CYS A 204 15.28 6.96 7.01
C CYS A 204 16.35 8.03 7.29
N VAL A 205 15.96 9.26 7.58
CA VAL A 205 16.88 10.36 7.93
C VAL A 205 17.74 9.99 9.14
N MET A 206 17.15 9.33 10.15
CA MET A 206 17.92 8.81 11.28
C MET A 206 18.96 7.78 10.83
N LEU A 207 18.59 6.80 10.01
CA LEU A 207 19.53 5.79 9.49
C LEU A 207 20.68 6.43 8.72
N GLY A 208 20.38 7.35 7.79
CA GLY A 208 21.39 8.01 6.95
C GLY A 208 22.37 8.85 7.79
N ASN A 209 21.86 9.61 8.75
CA ASN A 209 22.70 10.43 9.64
C ASN A 209 23.56 9.60 10.61
N SER A 210 23.10 8.40 10.97
CA SER A 210 23.83 7.48 11.85
C SER A 210 24.78 6.55 11.09
N ASN A 211 24.85 6.65 9.76
CA ASN A 211 25.69 5.81 8.92
C ASN A 211 27.16 6.26 8.91
N GLU A 212 27.89 5.91 9.95
CA GLU A 212 29.33 6.20 10.07
C GLU A 212 30.19 5.44 9.03
N SER A 213 29.66 4.37 8.43
CA SER A 213 30.43 3.47 7.56
C SER A 213 30.58 3.96 6.11
N GLY A 214 29.74 4.92 5.69
CA GLY A 214 29.64 5.37 4.31
C GLY A 214 29.10 4.33 3.33
N LYS A 215 28.77 3.12 3.78
CA LYS A 215 28.17 2.06 2.94
C LYS A 215 26.69 2.35 2.68
N THR A 216 26.19 1.94 1.51
CA THR A 216 24.76 2.02 1.22
C THR A 216 23.95 1.16 2.19
N ILE A 217 22.97 1.76 2.87
CA ILE A 217 21.99 1.04 3.69
C ILE A 217 20.87 0.55 2.78
N ASN A 218 20.65 -0.76 2.74
CA ASN A 218 19.54 -1.38 2.03
C ASN A 218 18.36 -1.55 3.00
N LEU A 219 17.34 -0.69 2.84
CA LEU A 219 16.13 -0.71 3.65
C LEU A 219 14.98 -1.34 2.86
N LYS A 220 14.48 -2.51 3.30
CA LYS A 220 13.26 -3.11 2.78
C LYS A 220 12.07 -2.79 3.68
N VAL A 221 11.06 -2.12 3.16
CA VAL A 221 9.80 -1.85 3.86
C VAL A 221 8.73 -2.84 3.42
N VAL A 222 8.11 -3.53 4.38
CA VAL A 222 6.93 -4.37 4.15
C VAL A 222 5.76 -3.68 4.82
N SER A 223 4.88 -3.10 4.01
CA SER A 223 3.66 -2.45 4.47
C SER A 223 2.46 -3.14 3.84
N TRP A 224 1.27 -2.65 4.14
CA TRP A 224 0.07 -3.00 3.42
C TRP A 224 -0.77 -1.76 3.21
N ASN A 225 -1.48 -1.71 2.09
CA ASN A 225 -2.59 -0.78 1.95
C ASN A 225 -3.72 -1.45 1.16
N SER A 226 -4.96 -0.99 1.38
CA SER A 226 -6.06 -1.39 0.52
C SER A 226 -5.84 -0.83 -0.89
N LYS A 227 -6.35 -1.52 -1.91
CA LYS A 227 -6.09 -1.22 -3.33
C LYS A 227 -6.33 0.25 -3.67
N ASP A 228 -7.32 0.88 -3.02
CA ASP A 228 -7.74 2.27 -3.27
C ASP A 228 -6.70 3.32 -2.86
N PHE A 229 -5.83 2.98 -1.90
CA PHE A 229 -4.76 3.86 -1.43
C PHE A 229 -3.38 3.33 -1.83
N GLN A 230 -3.30 2.18 -2.52
CA GLN A 230 -2.01 1.63 -2.97
C GLN A 230 -1.32 2.56 -3.95
N SER A 231 -2.01 3.16 -4.92
CA SER A 231 -1.38 4.10 -5.86
C SER A 231 -0.74 5.29 -5.16
N GLN A 232 -1.46 5.93 -4.24
CA GLN A 232 -0.92 7.04 -3.45
C GLN A 232 0.24 6.59 -2.56
N SER A 233 0.14 5.38 -1.98
CA SER A 233 1.21 4.84 -1.16
C SER A 233 2.45 4.52 -1.97
N ILE A 234 2.28 3.94 -3.15
CA ILE A 234 3.35 3.66 -4.12
C ILE A 234 4.03 4.97 -4.48
N GLU A 235 3.27 5.99 -4.89
CA GLU A 235 3.82 7.32 -5.20
C GLU A 235 4.61 7.89 -4.01
N SER A 236 4.04 7.85 -2.79
CA SER A 236 4.74 8.30 -1.58
C SER A 236 6.01 7.48 -1.27
N PHE A 237 6.00 6.16 -1.50
CA PHE A 237 7.16 5.30 -1.30
C PHE A 237 8.25 5.59 -2.34
N GLU A 238 7.90 5.75 -3.61
CA GLU A 238 8.84 6.08 -4.69
C GLU A 238 9.45 7.48 -4.48
N GLU A 239 8.65 8.47 -4.09
CA GLU A 239 9.14 9.81 -3.73
C GLU A 239 10.14 9.75 -2.57
N ILE A 240 9.81 9.04 -1.49
CA ILE A 240 10.73 8.87 -0.37
C ILE A 240 11.99 8.11 -0.82
N ALA A 241 11.85 7.04 -1.62
CA ALA A 241 12.97 6.25 -2.10
C ALA A 241 13.97 7.09 -2.90
N ALA A 242 13.48 7.95 -3.79
CA ALA A 242 14.31 8.86 -4.56
C ALA A 242 15.04 9.88 -3.66
N VAL A 243 14.34 10.48 -2.69
CA VAL A 243 14.93 11.48 -1.77
C VAL A 243 15.99 10.87 -0.87
N VAL A 244 15.75 9.69 -0.29
CA VAL A 244 16.67 9.09 0.68
C VAL A 244 17.87 8.41 0.01
N GLN A 245 17.84 8.22 -1.31
CA GLN A 245 18.98 7.72 -2.08
C GLN A 245 20.20 8.65 -1.95
N GLU A 246 20.00 9.97 -1.93
CA GLU A 246 21.07 10.96 -1.72
C GLU A 246 21.73 10.83 -0.33
N MET A 247 21.02 10.25 0.64
CA MET A 247 21.54 9.95 1.98
C MET A 247 22.21 8.57 2.06
N GLY A 248 22.45 7.90 0.92
CA GLY A 248 23.04 6.56 0.87
C GLY A 248 22.08 5.46 1.32
N ILE A 249 20.77 5.66 1.20
CA ILE A 249 19.76 4.66 1.54
C ILE A 249 19.10 4.14 0.26
N ASN A 250 19.27 2.85 -0.01
CA ASN A 250 18.52 2.15 -1.03
C ASN A 250 17.21 1.62 -0.41
N LEU A 251 16.13 2.38 -0.55
CA LEU A 251 14.81 1.99 -0.06
C LEU A 251 14.07 1.16 -1.11
N THR A 252 13.63 -0.02 -0.70
CA THR A 252 12.70 -0.87 -1.47
C THR A 252 11.47 -1.13 -0.63
N TYR A 253 10.34 -1.42 -1.26
CA TYR A 253 9.12 -1.74 -0.53
C TYR A 253 8.31 -2.87 -1.17
N THR A 254 7.47 -3.49 -0.36
CA THR A 254 6.51 -4.54 -0.77
C THR A 254 5.20 -4.32 -0.03
N LEU A 255 4.08 -4.52 -0.72
CA LEU A 255 2.75 -4.38 -0.17
C LEU A 255 2.14 -5.76 0.08
N GLU A 256 2.31 -6.27 1.30
CA GLU A 256 1.90 -7.61 1.70
C GLU A 256 1.06 -7.55 2.97
N ARG A 257 -0.01 -8.34 3.04
CA ARG A 257 -0.98 -8.29 4.14
C ARG A 257 -0.48 -9.05 5.37
N HIS A 258 0.47 -8.45 6.08
CA HIS A 258 0.94 -8.93 7.36
C HIS A 258 0.34 -8.13 8.52
N HIS A 259 0.39 -8.69 9.72
CA HIS A 259 -0.06 -8.02 10.95
C HIS A 259 1.09 -7.63 11.86
N ASP A 260 2.22 -8.35 11.77
CA ASP A 260 3.35 -8.14 12.67
C ASP A 260 4.05 -6.81 12.38
N ARG A 261 4.62 -6.24 13.44
CA ARG A 261 5.34 -4.98 13.42
C ARG A 261 6.73 -5.20 14.00
N TYR A 262 7.76 -5.15 13.16
CA TYR A 262 9.13 -5.30 13.62
C TYR A 262 10.15 -4.64 12.69
N ILE A 263 11.32 -4.37 13.23
CA ILE A 263 12.54 -4.09 12.47
C ILE A 263 13.48 -5.29 12.64
N GLU A 264 14.09 -5.77 11.57
CA GLU A 264 15.10 -6.82 11.59
C GLU A 264 16.34 -6.32 10.84
N ALA A 265 17.51 -6.53 11.42
CA ALA A 265 18.78 -6.03 10.89
C ALA A 265 19.82 -7.15 10.84
N ASN A 266 20.70 -7.09 9.84
CA ASN A 266 21.75 -8.11 9.65
C ASN A 266 22.84 -8.10 10.72
N ASN A 267 22.89 -7.09 11.58
CA ASN A 267 23.73 -7.07 12.79
C ASN A 267 23.14 -7.92 13.95
N GLY A 268 22.08 -8.70 13.69
CA GLY A 268 21.48 -9.65 14.63
C GLY A 268 20.34 -9.09 15.47
N PHE A 269 19.98 -7.81 15.30
CA PHE A 269 18.86 -7.22 16.04
C PHE A 269 17.51 -7.50 15.39
N LYS A 270 16.52 -7.82 16.23
CA LYS A 270 15.10 -7.79 15.92
C LYS A 270 14.37 -6.93 16.95
N ILE A 271 13.68 -5.89 16.50
CA ILE A 271 12.98 -4.92 17.34
C ILE A 271 11.48 -5.06 17.08
N ILE A 272 10.73 -5.57 18.05
CA ILE A 272 9.28 -5.73 17.97
C ILE A 272 8.62 -4.42 18.39
N LEU A 273 7.66 -3.93 17.59
CA LEU A 273 7.05 -2.61 17.76
C LEU A 273 5.56 -2.75 18.07
N GLY A 274 5.10 -2.27 19.24
CA GLY A 274 3.68 -2.34 19.60
C GLY A 274 2.77 -1.57 18.63
N ARG A 275 3.25 -0.46 18.05
CA ARG A 275 2.48 0.42 17.14
C ARG A 275 3.12 0.62 15.76
N GLY A 276 4.26 -0.01 15.49
CA GLY A 276 5.07 0.32 14.32
C GLY A 276 5.80 1.65 14.52
N LEU A 277 5.96 2.42 13.44
CA LEU A 277 6.54 3.78 13.52
C LEU A 277 5.53 4.82 14.03
N ASP A 278 4.21 4.58 13.97
CA ASP A 278 3.18 5.53 14.41
C ASP A 278 2.99 5.58 15.96
N ILE A 279 4.05 6.03 16.64
CA ILE A 279 4.11 6.18 18.10
C ILE A 279 3.79 7.58 18.61
N PHE A 280 3.62 8.57 17.73
CA PHE A 280 3.37 9.96 18.12
C PHE A 280 1.87 10.29 18.07
N GLU A 281 1.44 11.15 18.98
CA GLU A 281 0.10 11.74 18.97
C GLU A 281 -0.08 12.70 17.80
N LYS A 282 -1.35 13.00 17.50
CA LYS A 282 -1.67 14.04 16.52
C LYS A 282 -1.13 15.38 17.03
N ARG A 283 -0.46 16.10 16.14
CA ARG A 283 0.08 17.45 16.39
C ARG A 283 -1.07 18.44 16.68
N GLU A 284 -0.86 19.32 17.65
CA GLU A 284 -1.81 20.37 18.03
C GLU A 284 -1.50 21.68 17.28
N GLY A 285 -2.51 22.27 16.65
CA GLY A 285 -2.36 23.54 15.92
C GLY A 285 -1.71 23.41 14.53
N ARG A 286 -1.62 24.54 13.82
CA ARG A 286 -1.03 24.61 12.47
C ARG A 286 0.50 24.67 12.49
N PHE A 287 1.07 25.20 13.57
CA PHE A 287 2.51 25.35 13.77
C PHE A 287 2.85 24.82 15.15
N CYS A 288 3.47 23.65 15.23
CA CYS A 288 3.93 23.09 16.49
C CYS A 288 5.42 22.77 16.43
N ILE A 289 6.14 22.98 17.54
CA ILE A 289 7.58 22.65 17.61
C ILE A 289 7.85 21.16 17.35
N GLY A 290 6.85 20.31 17.64
CA GLY A 290 6.87 18.89 17.30
C GLY A 290 7.02 18.63 15.80
N ASP A 291 6.61 19.54 14.91
CA ASP A 291 6.79 19.38 13.46
C ASP A 291 8.27 19.29 13.07
N VAL A 292 9.13 20.00 13.82
CA VAL A 292 10.56 20.11 13.55
C VAL A 292 11.37 19.12 14.40
N ASP A 293 10.95 18.87 15.64
CA ASP A 293 11.72 18.07 16.60
C ASP A 293 10.86 17.07 17.36
N GLN A 294 11.16 15.78 17.14
CA GLN A 294 10.48 14.66 17.79
C GLN A 294 10.50 14.72 19.33
N ARG A 295 11.49 15.38 19.94
CA ARG A 295 11.59 15.49 21.41
C ARG A 295 10.38 16.20 22.04
N TRP A 296 9.70 17.04 21.27
CA TRP A 296 8.53 17.79 21.75
C TRP A 296 7.19 17.13 21.41
N ARG A 297 7.20 15.97 20.75
CA ARG A 297 5.97 15.23 20.44
C ARG A 297 5.52 14.42 21.64
N LYS A 298 4.23 14.48 21.94
CA LYS A 298 3.55 13.54 22.84
C LYS A 298 3.48 12.17 22.16
N CYS A 299 3.69 11.09 22.92
CA CYS A 299 3.60 9.72 22.41
C CYS A 299 2.26 9.05 22.75
N LYS A 300 1.82 8.17 21.85
CA LYS A 300 0.80 7.16 22.11
C LYS A 300 1.42 6.04 22.97
N PRO A 301 0.69 5.44 23.92
CA PRO A 301 1.20 4.37 24.77
C PRO A 301 1.51 3.14 23.91
N CYS A 302 2.72 2.61 24.07
CA CYS A 302 3.15 1.41 23.37
C CYS A 302 4.36 0.76 24.03
N GLU A 303 4.70 -0.41 23.54
CA GLU A 303 5.86 -1.16 24.00
C GLU A 303 6.78 -1.48 22.83
N ILE A 304 8.08 -1.43 23.09
CA ILE A 304 9.13 -1.81 22.15
C ILE A 304 10.00 -2.86 22.81
N THR A 305 10.16 -4.01 22.15
CA THR A 305 11.01 -5.09 22.64
C THR A 305 12.21 -5.25 21.71
N TYR A 306 13.40 -5.23 22.27
CA TYR A 306 14.66 -5.39 21.58
C TYR A 306 15.18 -6.80 21.84
N LEU A 307 15.40 -7.54 20.77
CA LEU A 307 15.98 -8.88 20.79
C LEU A 307 17.30 -8.84 20.02
N LYS A 308 18.37 -9.39 20.61
CA LYS A 308 19.64 -9.61 19.92
C LYS A 308 19.89 -11.10 19.78
N ARG A 309 20.07 -11.55 18.55
CA ARG A 309 20.51 -12.92 18.24
C ARG A 309 22.03 -12.99 18.27
N ASN A 310 22.57 -14.08 18.81
CA ASN A 310 23.96 -14.43 18.59
C ASN A 310 24.08 -15.04 17.20
N LEU A 311 24.72 -14.32 16.27
CA LEU A 311 25.15 -14.88 15.01
C LEU A 311 26.29 -15.85 15.31
N LYS A 312 25.99 -17.13 15.57
CA LYS A 312 27.03 -18.17 15.58
C LYS A 312 27.54 -18.32 14.15
N LEU A 313 28.75 -17.86 13.91
CA LEU A 313 29.54 -18.21 12.73
C LEU A 313 29.72 -19.73 12.77
N PHE A 314 28.96 -20.46 11.96
CA PHE A 314 29.34 -21.82 11.61
C PHE A 314 30.50 -21.68 10.61
N ILE A 315 31.71 -21.99 11.10
CA ILE A 315 32.95 -22.14 10.34
C ILE A 315 32.81 -23.39 9.47
#